data_AF-A0A7C4NVC4-F1
#
_entry.id   AF-A0A7C4NVC4-F1
#
_cell.length_a   1.000
_cell.length_b   1.000
_cell.length_c   1.000
_cell.angle_alpha   90.00
_cell.angle_beta   90.00
_cell.angle_gamma   90.00
#
_symmetry.space_group_name_H-M   'P 1'
#
loop_
_entity.id
_entity.type
_entity.pdbx_description
1 polymer ?
#
loop_
_entity_poly.entity_id
_entity_poly.type
_entity_poly.pdbx_seq_one_letter_code
_entity_poly.pdbx_strand_id
1 'polypeptide(L)'
;MKITGYPPKNLEDLKNIKEAIKKEEKLKVGSTKTKEISSSQTEVVEVSSQKLIESAVQKILSMPEIREEKVAQIKAQIQSGTYNVSNKEIARAMISNLLDEIA
;
A
#
# COMPACT_ATOMS: atom_id res chain seq x y z
N MET A 1 -2.61 1.03 24.16
CA MET A 1 -1.96 1.18 22.84
C MET A 1 -3.06 1.25 21.79
N LYS A 2 -3.27 2.40 21.13
CA LYS A 2 -4.33 2.54 20.10
C LYS A 2 -3.70 2.30 18.73
N ILE A 3 -4.00 1.15 18.13
CA ILE A 3 -3.65 0.86 16.74
C ILE A 3 -4.78 1.45 15.90
N THR A 4 -4.49 2.50 15.15
CA THR A 4 -5.47 3.23 14.34
C THR A 4 -6.03 2.32 13.24
N GLY A 5 -7.34 2.05 13.32
CA GLY A 5 -8.08 1.19 12.39
C GLY A 5 -8.47 1.92 11.11
N TYR A 6 -7.52 2.13 10.20
CA TYR A 6 -7.85 2.50 8.83
C TYR A 6 -7.93 1.21 7.98
N PRO A 7 -9.10 0.91 7.37
CA PRO A 7 -9.20 -0.23 6.47
C PRO A 7 -8.31 -0.01 5.24
N PRO A 8 -7.75 -1.08 4.64
CA PRO A 8 -6.96 -0.94 3.43
C PRO A 8 -7.85 -0.40 2.31
N LYS A 9 -7.50 0.77 1.77
CA LYS A 9 -8.18 1.33 0.59
C LYS A 9 -7.87 0.46 -0.62
N ASN A 10 -8.90 0.06 -1.36
CA ASN A 10 -8.77 -0.77 -2.55
C ASN A 10 -8.20 0.07 -3.71
N LEU A 11 -7.43 -0.54 -4.60
CA LEU A 11 -6.70 0.14 -5.69
C LEU A 11 -7.65 0.88 -6.66
N GLU A 12 -8.91 0.47 -6.72
CA GLU A 12 -9.95 1.09 -7.53
C GLU A 12 -10.34 2.49 -7.05
N ASP A 13 -10.25 2.75 -5.74
CA ASP A 13 -10.58 4.06 -5.14
C ASP A 13 -9.64 5.17 -5.61
N LEU A 14 -8.41 4.83 -6.02
CA LEU A 14 -7.41 5.77 -6.52
C LEU A 14 -7.72 6.27 -7.94
N LYS A 15 -8.45 5.49 -8.74
CA LYS A 15 -8.85 5.90 -10.10
C LYS A 15 -9.88 7.03 -10.04
N ASN A 16 -10.81 6.98 -9.09
CA ASN A 16 -11.86 7.98 -8.91
C ASN A 16 -11.29 9.35 -8.47
N ILE A 17 -10.18 9.37 -7.73
CA ILE A 17 -9.50 10.61 -7.31
C ILE A 17 -8.91 11.35 -8.51
N LYS A 18 -8.37 10.63 -9.50
CA LYS A 18 -7.80 11.22 -10.72
C LYS A 18 -8.87 11.90 -11.58
N GLU A 19 -10.09 11.37 -11.59
CA GLU A 19 -11.22 11.98 -12.29
C GLU A 19 -11.79 13.20 -11.55
N ALA A 20 -11.76 13.21 -10.22
CA ALA A 20 -12.17 14.36 -9.41
C ALA A 20 -11.22 15.57 -9.59
N ILE A 21 -9.90 15.35 -9.60
CA ILE A 21 -8.90 16.41 -9.83
C ILE A 21 -9.07 17.05 -11.21
N LYS A 22 -9.33 16.24 -12.25
CA LYS A 22 -9.55 16.72 -13.61
C LYS A 22 -10.85 17.53 -13.77
N LYS A 23 -11.82 17.34 -12.87
CA LYS A 23 -13.07 18.09 -12.86
C LYS A 23 -12.92 19.44 -12.16
N GLU A 24 -12.03 19.56 -11.16
CA GLU A 24 -11.75 20.83 -10.48
C GLU A 24 -10.92 21.82 -11.32
N GLU A 25 -10.00 21.34 -12.17
CA GLU A 25 -9.21 22.21 -13.05
C GLU A 25 -10.07 22.99 -14.06
N LYS A 26 -11.26 22.50 -14.41
CA LYS A 26 -12.17 23.19 -15.36
C LYS A 26 -13.03 24.30 -14.73
N LEU A 27 -12.98 24.51 -13.41
CA LEU A 27 -13.84 25.47 -12.70
C LEU A 27 -13.12 26.72 -12.18
N LYS A 28 -11.78 26.80 -12.25
CA LYS A 28 -11.02 27.94 -11.71
C LYS A 28 -10.35 28.79 -12.80
N VAL A 29 -11.16 29.45 -13.63
CA VAL A 29 -10.72 30.63 -14.40
C VAL A 29 -11.54 31.82 -13.90
N GLY A 30 -11.02 32.54 -12.89
CA GLY A 30 -11.68 33.74 -12.39
C GLY A 30 -11.12 34.31 -11.08
N SER A 31 -10.32 35.37 -11.20
CA SER A 31 -10.10 36.46 -10.24
C SER A 31 -8.96 36.38 -9.19
N THR A 32 -7.94 37.19 -9.48
CA THR A 32 -7.24 38.19 -8.64
C THR A 32 -6.40 37.79 -7.40
N LYS A 33 -5.08 37.97 -7.59
CA LYS A 33 -3.99 38.28 -6.64
C LYS A 33 -4.40 38.82 -5.27
N THR A 34 -3.95 38.15 -4.20
CA THR A 34 -3.45 38.80 -2.97
C THR A 34 -2.31 37.97 -2.37
N LYS A 35 -1.12 38.58 -2.32
CA LYS A 35 -0.03 38.46 -1.33
C LYS A 35 0.11 37.13 -0.56
N GLU A 36 1.06 36.27 -0.97
CA GLU A 36 1.46 35.05 -0.24
C GLU A 36 2.99 35.08 -0.01
N ILE A 37 3.39 35.40 1.21
CA ILE A 37 4.69 35.01 1.78
C ILE A 37 4.35 33.85 2.71
N SER A 38 4.93 32.67 2.46
CA SER A 38 4.83 31.41 3.24
C SER A 38 4.02 30.24 2.63
N SER A 39 4.22 29.87 1.35
CA SER A 39 3.68 28.60 0.80
C SER A 39 4.73 27.58 0.36
N SER A 40 6.02 27.96 0.26
CA SER A 40 7.02 27.11 -0.41
C SER A 40 7.56 25.94 0.42
N GLN A 41 7.35 25.92 1.74
CA GLN A 41 7.85 24.80 2.58
C GLN A 41 6.85 23.64 2.68
N THR A 42 5.55 23.93 2.76
CA THR A 42 4.50 22.91 2.84
C THR A 42 4.34 22.17 1.50
N GLU A 43 4.35 22.90 0.39
CA GLU A 43 4.18 22.34 -0.96
C GLU A 43 5.35 21.40 -1.35
N VAL A 44 6.59 21.73 -0.98
CA VAL A 44 7.77 20.88 -1.22
C VAL A 44 7.73 19.59 -0.41
N VAL A 45 7.25 19.64 0.84
CA VAL A 45 7.09 18.42 1.67
C VAL A 45 6.00 17.52 1.10
N GLU A 46 4.88 18.09 0.64
CA GLU A 46 3.77 17.33 0.06
C GLU A 46 4.17 16.62 -1.24
N VAL A 47 4.88 17.30 -2.15
CA VAL A 47 5.44 16.69 -3.38
C VAL A 47 6.46 15.59 -3.05
N SER A 48 7.29 15.79 -2.03
CA SER A 48 8.27 14.78 -1.61
C SER A 48 7.59 13.49 -1.11
N SER A 49 6.46 13.61 -0.41
CA SER A 49 5.69 12.47 0.07
C SER A 49 4.97 11.72 -1.06
N GLN A 50 4.44 12.43 -2.05
CA GLN A 50 3.83 11.81 -3.24
C GLN A 50 4.86 11.03 -4.06
N LYS A 51 6.03 11.61 -4.29
CA LYS A 51 7.13 10.96 -5.01
C LYS A 51 7.64 9.71 -4.28
N LEU A 52 7.63 9.70 -2.95
CA LEU A 52 7.98 8.53 -2.15
C LEU A 52 6.97 7.39 -2.35
N ILE A 53 5.67 7.71 -2.37
CA ILE A 53 4.60 6.73 -2.61
C ILE A 53 4.71 6.15 -4.02
N GLU A 54 4.88 6.99 -5.04
CA GLU A 54 5.05 6.54 -6.43
C GLU A 54 6.26 5.61 -6.59
N SER A 55 7.40 5.98 -5.99
CA SER A 55 8.61 5.15 -5.98
C SER A 55 8.38 3.81 -5.27
N ALA A 56 7.64 3.80 -4.16
CA ALA A 56 7.29 2.58 -3.44
C ALA A 56 6.38 1.67 -4.27
N VAL A 57 5.36 2.24 -4.94
CA VAL A 57 4.46 1.49 -5.84
C VAL A 57 5.24 0.88 -7.00
N GLN A 58 6.11 1.64 -7.66
CA GLN A 58 6.97 1.13 -8.74
C GLN A 58 7.90 0.01 -8.27
N LYS A 59 8.43 0.11 -7.05
CA LYS A 59 9.26 -0.94 -6.45
C LYS A 59 8.47 -2.21 -6.14
N ILE A 60 7.22 -2.08 -5.68
CA ILE A 60 6.32 -3.23 -5.45
C ILE A 60 5.97 -3.90 -6.77
N LEU A 61 5.65 -3.13 -7.83
CA LEU A 61 5.31 -3.67 -9.15
C LEU A 61 6.49 -4.36 -9.85
N SER A 62 7.72 -3.92 -9.57
CA SER A 62 8.94 -4.52 -10.12
C SER A 62 9.48 -5.69 -9.29
N MET A 63 8.90 -5.95 -8.11
CA MET A 63 9.25 -7.15 -7.36
C MET A 63 8.74 -8.40 -8.10
N PRO A 64 9.52 -9.49 -8.05
CA PRO A 64 9.08 -10.75 -8.65
C PRO A 64 7.84 -11.26 -7.93
N GLU A 65 6.90 -11.82 -8.70
CA GLU A 65 5.68 -12.44 -8.19
C GLU A 65 5.99 -13.55 -7.17
N ILE A 66 7.05 -14.32 -7.44
CA ILE A 66 7.55 -15.38 -6.55
C ILE A 66 8.90 -14.97 -5.97
N ARG A 67 9.01 -15.04 -4.64
CA ARG A 67 10.28 -14.86 -3.93
C ARG A 67 11.03 -16.18 -3.83
N GLU A 68 11.70 -16.55 -4.91
CA GLU A 68 12.46 -17.80 -5.06
C GLU A 68 13.42 -18.08 -3.90
N GLU A 69 14.09 -17.05 -3.40
CA GLU A 69 15.01 -17.15 -2.25
C GLU A 69 14.29 -17.66 -0.98
N LYS A 70 13.12 -17.12 -0.67
CA LYS A 70 12.31 -17.59 0.47
C LYS A 70 11.79 -19.02 0.25
N VAL A 71 11.41 -19.37 -0.97
CA VAL A 71 10.95 -20.72 -1.31
C VAL A 71 12.09 -21.73 -1.10
N ALA A 72 13.29 -21.43 -1.58
CA ALA A 72 14.47 -22.26 -1.39
C ALA A 72 14.81 -22.43 0.10
N GLN A 73 14.76 -21.35 0.88
CA GLN A 73 15.00 -21.38 2.32
C GLN A 73 14.01 -22.31 3.05
N ILE A 74 12.71 -22.18 2.78
CA ILE A 74 11.68 -23.03 3.40
C ILE A 74 11.88 -24.49 2.98
N LYS A 75 12.17 -24.75 1.71
CA LYS A 75 12.44 -26.11 1.21
C LYS A 75 13.63 -26.75 1.94
N ALA A 76 14.70 -26.00 2.18
CA ALA A 76 15.85 -26.46 2.94
C ALA A 76 15.51 -26.75 4.42
N GLN A 77 14.66 -25.92 5.06
CA GLN A 77 14.19 -26.17 6.43
C GLN A 77 13.34 -27.45 6.53
N ILE A 78 12.50 -27.70 5.52
CA ILE A 78 11.71 -28.93 5.44
C ILE A 78 12.63 -30.15 5.28
N GLN A 79 13.60 -30.10 4.36
CA GLN A 79 14.55 -31.20 4.13
C GLN A 79 15.43 -31.50 5.34
N SER A 80 15.84 -30.47 6.08
CA SER A 80 16.63 -30.61 7.32
C SER A 80 15.79 -31.00 8.53
N GLY A 81 14.46 -31.09 8.41
CA GLY A 81 13.55 -31.38 9.52
C GLY A 81 13.46 -30.27 10.57
N THR A 82 13.96 -29.08 10.26
CA THR A 82 13.97 -27.92 11.17
C THR A 82 12.76 -27.01 10.99
N TYR A 83 11.93 -27.29 9.98
CA TYR A 83 10.66 -26.61 9.79
C TYR A 83 9.64 -27.08 10.84
N ASN A 84 9.42 -26.26 11.86
CA ASN A 84 8.47 -26.54 12.94
C ASN A 84 7.36 -25.47 12.95
N VAL A 85 6.11 -25.91 12.83
CA VAL A 85 4.92 -25.06 12.87
C VAL A 85 4.10 -25.44 14.09
N SER A 86 3.69 -24.47 14.89
CA SER A 86 2.89 -24.76 16.07
C SER A 86 1.44 -25.13 15.71
N ASN A 87 0.81 -25.98 16.53
CA ASN A 87 -0.59 -26.35 16.36
C ASN A 87 -1.53 -25.13 16.29
N LYS A 88 -1.18 -24.05 16.99
CA LYS A 88 -1.93 -22.78 16.98
C LYS A 88 -1.86 -22.11 15.61
N GLU A 89 -0.70 -22.11 14.96
CA GLU A 89 -0.54 -21.54 13.62
C GLU A 89 -1.32 -22.34 12.58
N ILE A 90 -1.33 -23.67 12.71
CA ILE A 90 -2.13 -24.56 11.85
C ILE A 90 -3.62 -24.25 12.00
N ALA A 91 -4.13 -24.20 13.23
CA ALA A 91 -5.53 -23.89 13.49
C ALA A 91 -5.92 -22.49 12.97
N ARG A 92 -5.03 -21.50 13.13
CA ARG A 92 -5.24 -20.16 12.58
C ARG A 92 -5.32 -20.18 11.06
N ALA A 93 -4.43 -20.89 10.38
CA ALA A 93 -4.43 -20.99 8.93
C ALA A 93 -5.71 -21.67 8.41
N MET A 94 -6.19 -22.73 9.07
CA MET A 94 -7.45 -23.39 8.72
C MET A 94 -8.64 -22.44 8.80
N ILE A 95 -8.77 -21.70 9.90
CA ILE A 95 -9.87 -20.74 10.08
C ILE A 95 -9.76 -19.60 9.07
N SER A 96 -8.56 -19.05 8.86
CA SER A 96 -8.34 -17.98 7.88
C SER A 96 -8.73 -18.40 6.46
N ASN A 97 -8.30 -19.58 6.00
CA ASN A 97 -8.68 -20.08 4.68
C ASN A 97 -10.20 -20.28 4.56
N LEU A 98 -10.86 -20.81 5.60
CA LEU A 98 -12.31 -20.96 5.59
C LEU A 98 -13.02 -19.61 5.48
N LEU A 99 -12.52 -18.58 6.16
CA LEU A 99 -13.09 -17.23 6.08
C LEU A 99 -12.87 -16.59 4.70
N ASP A 100 -11.73 -16.83 4.08
CA ASP A 100 -11.43 -16.32 2.73
C ASP A 100 -12.29 -17.00 1.65
N GLU A 101 -12.71 -18.25 1.85
CA GLU A 101 -13.60 -18.98 0.92
C GLU A 101 -15.07 -18.55 0.99
N ILE A 102 -15.52 -18.04 2.14
CA ILE A 102 -16.94 -17.65 2.35
C ILE A 102 -17.19 -16.15 2.16
N ALA A 103 -16.15 -15.33 2.04
CA ALA A 103 -16.22 -13.88 1.86
C ALA A 103 -16.24 -13.48 0.39
#